data_AF-A0A482UKI7-F1
#
_entry.id   AF-A0A482UKI7-F1
#
_cell.length_a   1.000
_cell.length_b   1.000
_cell.length_c   1.000
_cell.angle_alpha   90.00
_cell.angle_beta   90.00
_cell.angle_gamma   90.00
#
_symmetry.space_group_name_H-M   'P 1'
#
loop_
_entity.id
_entity.type
_entity.pdbx_description
1 polymer ?
#
loop_
_entity_poly.entity_id
_entity_poly.type
_entity_poly.pdbx_seq_one_letter_code
_entity_poly.pdbx_strand_id
1 'polypeptide(L)'
;MSTRIAAMASIADDAIEQVRYGKEHARWLAALMTAIHRELEPSPALLEARASRVQDLASLGQYLADDLANYMDCRASELQEKADAVGGAQ
;
A
#
# COMPACT_ATOMS: atom_id res chain seq x y z
N MET A 1 17.24 -10.19 -29.41
CA MET A 1 16.44 -9.19 -28.67
C MET A 1 17.42 -8.33 -27.88
N SER A 2 17.37 -7.00 -28.00
CA SER A 2 18.36 -6.11 -27.37
C SER A 2 18.26 -6.20 -25.85
N THR A 3 19.39 -6.34 -25.15
CA THR A 3 19.47 -6.42 -23.68
C THR A 3 18.74 -5.27 -22.98
N ARG A 4 18.72 -4.09 -23.61
CA ARG A 4 17.98 -2.91 -23.14
C ARG A 4 16.47 -3.11 -23.15
N ILE A 5 15.93 -3.75 -24.19
CA ILE A 5 14.48 -4.03 -24.31
C ILE A 5 14.06 -5.03 -23.23
N ALA A 6 14.88 -6.06 -22.97
CA ALA A 6 14.61 -7.02 -21.90
C ALA A 6 14.64 -6.36 -20.51
N ALA A 7 15.60 -5.46 -20.26
CA ALA A 7 15.68 -4.71 -18.99
C ALA A 7 14.47 -3.77 -18.80
N MET A 8 14.05 -3.05 -19.84
CA MET A 8 12.86 -2.20 -19.79
C MET A 8 11.58 -3.00 -19.54
N ALA A 9 11.43 -4.17 -20.16
CA ALA A 9 10.29 -5.04 -19.92
C ALA A 9 10.24 -5.51 -18.45
N SER A 10 11.38 -5.91 -17.88
CA SER A 10 11.46 -6.29 -16.47
C SER A 10 11.10 -5.15 -15.52
N ILE A 11 11.55 -3.92 -15.80
CA ILE A 11 11.20 -2.74 -14.98
C ILE A 11 9.70 -2.44 -15.05
N ALA A 12 9.12 -2.56 -16.24
CA ALA A 12 7.68 -2.37 -16.42
C ALA A 12 6.86 -3.43 -15.67
N ASP A 13 7.28 -4.69 -15.71
CA ASP A 13 6.65 -5.78 -14.96
C ASP A 13 6.72 -5.54 -13.45
N ASP A 14 7.89 -5.16 -12.94
CA ASP A 14 8.07 -4.79 -11.52
C ASP A 14 7.15 -3.63 -11.13
N ALA A 15 7.08 -2.57 -11.94
CA ALA A 15 6.24 -1.41 -11.68
C ALA A 15 4.74 -1.77 -11.67
N ILE A 16 4.29 -2.60 -12.61
CA ILE A 16 2.90 -3.10 -12.66
C ILE A 16 2.58 -3.88 -11.38
N GLU A 17 3.52 -4.71 -10.91
CA GLU A 17 3.31 -5.49 -9.68
C GLU A 17 3.24 -4.60 -8.44
N GLN A 18 4.06 -3.54 -8.33
CA GLN A 18 3.94 -2.58 -7.23
C GLN A 18 2.61 -1.83 -7.26
N VAL A 19 2.09 -1.49 -8.44
CA VAL A 19 0.75 -0.86 -8.56
C VAL A 19 -0.36 -1.83 -8.13
N ARG A 20 -0.27 -3.11 -8.48
CA ARG A 20 -1.22 -4.14 -8.03
C ARG A 20 -1.18 -4.31 -6.52
N TYR A 21 0.03 -4.36 -5.95
CA TYR A 21 0.25 -4.43 -4.51
C TYR A 21 -0.40 -3.23 -3.79
N GLY A 22 -0.13 -2.00 -4.25
CA GLY A 22 -0.70 -0.78 -3.67
C GLY A 22 -2.24 -0.74 -3.79
N LYS A 23 -2.79 -1.20 -4.90
CA LYS A 23 -4.24 -1.33 -5.08
C LYS A 23 -4.87 -2.27 -4.05
N GLU A 24 -4.25 -3.43 -3.80
CA GLU A 24 -4.79 -4.39 -2.83
C GLU A 24 -4.73 -3.82 -1.40
N HIS A 25 -3.64 -3.13 -1.03
CA HIS A 25 -3.55 -2.47 0.27
C HIS A 25 -4.58 -1.34 0.44
N ALA A 26 -4.84 -0.58 -0.62
CA ALA A 26 -5.91 0.42 -0.61
C ALA A 26 -7.29 -0.21 -0.35
N ARG A 27 -7.55 -1.43 -0.85
CA ARG A 27 -8.80 -2.16 -0.56
C ARG A 27 -8.87 -2.59 0.91
N TRP A 28 -7.76 -3.03 1.49
CA TRP A 28 -7.71 -3.39 2.91
C TRP A 28 -7.93 -2.19 3.82
N LEU A 29 -7.29 -1.05 3.51
CA LEU A 29 -7.51 0.20 4.23
C LEU A 29 -8.98 0.67 4.11
N ALA A 30 -9.58 0.57 2.93
CA ALA A 30 -11.01 0.88 2.75
C ALA A 30 -11.93 -0.05 3.59
N ALA A 31 -11.59 -1.34 3.68
CA ALA A 31 -12.33 -2.29 4.52
C ALA A 31 -12.18 -1.97 6.01
N LEU A 32 -10.99 -1.57 6.46
CA LEU A 32 -10.75 -1.12 7.84
C LEU A 32 -11.55 0.14 8.17
N MET A 33 -11.55 1.14 7.28
CA MET A 33 -12.37 2.34 7.46
C MET A 33 -13.86 2.01 7.53
N THR A 34 -14.32 1.07 6.70
CA THR A 34 -15.70 0.58 6.76
C THR A 34 -16.00 -0.11 8.10
N ALA A 35 -15.07 -0.92 8.63
CA ALA A 35 -15.23 -1.57 9.93
C ALA A 35 -15.31 -0.56 11.07
N ILE A 36 -14.44 0.47 11.06
CA ILE A 36 -14.50 1.57 12.01
C ILE A 36 -15.86 2.27 11.94
N HIS A 37 -16.35 2.58 10.74
CA HIS A 37 -17.65 3.23 10.57
C HIS A 37 -18.79 2.40 11.17
N ARG A 38 -18.80 1.08 10.91
CA ARG A 38 -19.79 0.16 11.48
C ARG A 38 -19.72 0.08 13.00
N GLU A 39 -18.52 0.10 13.58
CA GLU A 39 -18.37 0.15 15.04
C GLU A 39 -18.89 1.45 15.65
N LEU A 40 -19.05 2.53 14.87
CA LEU A 40 -19.64 3.80 15.29
C LEU A 40 -21.17 3.85 15.12
N GLU A 41 -21.79 2.94 14.36
CA GLU A 41 -23.24 2.88 14.20
C GLU A 41 -23.98 2.52 15.52
N PRO A 42 -25.21 2.99 15.74
CA PRO A 42 -25.99 2.65 16.93
C PRO A 42 -26.09 1.13 17.12
N SER A 43 -25.68 0.64 18.28
CA SER A 43 -25.61 -0.79 18.59
C SER A 43 -25.90 -1.01 20.08
N PRO A 44 -26.52 -2.15 20.46
CA PRO A 44 -26.76 -2.51 21.85
C PRO A 44 -25.48 -2.86 22.62
N ALA A 45 -24.32 -2.95 21.95
CA ALA A 45 -23.05 -3.21 22.61
C ALA A 45 -22.62 -2.04 23.53
N LEU A 46 -21.91 -2.38 24.61
CA LEU A 46 -21.37 -1.41 25.57
C LEU A 46 -20.50 -0.37 24.86
N LEU A 47 -20.74 0.91 25.18
CA LEU A 47 -20.08 2.06 24.55
C LEU A 47 -18.55 1.99 24.71
N GLU A 48 -18.06 1.65 25.90
CA GLU A 48 -16.62 1.52 26.18
C GLU A 48 -15.96 0.43 25.32
N ALA A 49 -16.63 -0.72 25.17
CA ALA A 49 -16.11 -1.82 24.35
C ALA A 49 -16.05 -1.43 22.86
N ARG A 50 -17.00 -0.62 22.38
CA ARG A 50 -17.00 -0.09 21.02
C ARG A 50 -15.88 0.94 20.81
N ALA A 51 -15.72 1.86 21.77
CA ALA A 51 -14.66 2.87 21.73
C ALA A 51 -13.26 2.22 21.68
N SER A 52 -13.03 1.18 22.51
CA SER A 52 -11.79 0.40 22.47
C SER A 52 -11.56 -0.24 21.10
N ARG A 53 -12.57 -0.90 20.53
CA ARG A 53 -12.43 -1.54 19.19
C ARG A 53 -12.15 -0.53 18.08
N VAL A 54 -12.82 0.63 18.11
CA VAL A 54 -12.54 1.72 17.15
C VAL A 54 -11.08 2.18 17.27
N GLN A 55 -10.59 2.35 18.49
CA GLN A 55 -9.20 2.77 18.73
C GLN A 55 -8.19 1.73 18.24
N ASP A 56 -8.44 0.45 18.50
CA ASP A 56 -7.57 -0.65 18.02
C ASP A 56 -7.54 -0.70 16.48
N LEU A 57 -8.71 -0.61 15.84
CA LEU A 57 -8.83 -0.61 14.38
C LEU A 57 -8.18 0.63 13.74
N ALA A 58 -8.35 1.81 14.36
CA ALA A 58 -7.72 3.04 13.89
C ALA A 58 -6.20 2.97 14.02
N SER A 59 -5.68 2.42 15.12
CA SER A 59 -4.25 2.24 15.35
C SER A 59 -3.64 1.26 14.34
N LEU A 60 -4.34 0.15 14.05
CA LEU A 60 -3.94 -0.78 13.00
C LEU A 60 -3.97 -0.12 11.62
N GLY A 61 -5.02 0.65 11.31
CA GLY A 61 -5.14 1.38 10.05
C GLY A 61 -3.99 2.38 9.85
N GLN A 62 -3.61 3.10 10.89
CA GLN A 62 -2.47 4.02 10.88
C GLN A 62 -1.16 3.28 10.60
N TYR A 63 -0.88 2.20 11.36
CA TYR A 63 0.32 1.40 11.17
C TYR A 63 0.45 0.87 9.73
N LEU A 64 -0.62 0.33 9.17
CA LEU A 64 -0.61 -0.22 7.81
C LEU A 64 -0.45 0.88 6.75
N ALA A 65 -1.02 2.07 6.98
CA ALA A 65 -0.85 3.19 6.06
C ALA A 65 0.59 3.71 6.05
N ASP A 66 1.22 3.82 7.22
CA ASP A 66 2.62 4.25 7.36
C ASP A 66 3.58 3.23 6.75
N ASP A 67 3.36 1.93 7.02
CA ASP A 67 4.17 0.84 6.44
C ASP A 67 4.04 0.81 4.90
N LEU A 68 2.82 0.94 4.37
CA LEU A 68 2.60 1.02 2.93
C LEU A 68 3.29 2.23 2.31
N ALA A 69 3.19 3.40 2.94
CA ALA A 69 3.83 4.62 2.45
C ALA A 69 5.35 4.45 2.36
N ASN A 70 5.96 3.92 3.43
CA ASN A 70 7.39 3.64 3.48
C ASN A 70 7.81 2.59 2.43
N TYR A 71 7.04 1.50 2.30
CA TYR A 71 7.31 0.47 1.31
C TYR A 71 7.24 1.02 -0.12
N MET A 72 6.21 1.81 -0.44
CA MET A 72 6.02 2.39 -1.77
C MET A 72 7.13 3.40 -2.11
N ASP A 73 7.61 4.17 -1.14
CA ASP A 73 8.73 5.10 -1.33
C ASP A 73 10.05 4.37 -1.64
N CYS A 74 10.35 3.31 -0.88
CA CYS A 74 11.48 2.43 -1.17
C CYS A 74 11.39 1.82 -2.57
N ARG A 75 10.21 1.29 -2.95
CA ARG A 75 10.01 0.67 -4.27
C ARG A 75 10.07 1.67 -5.42
N ALA A 76 9.57 2.88 -5.22
CA ALA A 76 9.70 3.96 -6.20
C ALA A 76 11.18 4.30 -6.43
N SER A 77 11.96 4.41 -5.35
CA SER A 77 13.41 4.66 -5.41
C SER A 77 14.14 3.54 -6.17
N GLU A 78 13.88 2.28 -5.85
CA GLU A 78 14.48 1.12 -6.54
C GLU A 78 14.13 1.08 -8.04
N LEU A 79 12.88 1.39 -8.41
CA LEU A 79 12.46 1.44 -9.81
C LEU A 79 13.14 2.59 -10.56
N GLN A 80 13.30 3.75 -9.92
CA GLN A 80 14.00 4.89 -10.49
C GLN A 80 15.48 4.55 -10.74
N GLU A 81 16.17 3.96 -9.76
CA GLU A 81 17.56 3.51 -9.91
C GLU A 81 17.72 2.52 -11.07
N LYS A 82 16.81 1.54 -11.19
CA LYS A 82 16.80 0.60 -12.32
C LYS A 82 16.59 1.31 -13.66
N ALA A 83 15.66 2.27 -13.72
CA ALA A 83 15.39 3.04 -14.92
C ALA A 83 16.60 3.90 -15.33
N ASP A 84 17.25 4.56 -14.38
CA ASP A 84 18.44 5.38 -14.59
C ASP A 84 19.62 4.54 -15.06
N ALA A 85 19.81 3.33 -14.52
CA ALA A 85 20.85 2.41 -14.98
C ALA A 85 20.68 2.00 -16.45
N VAL A 86 19.43 1.88 -16.92
CA VAL A 86 19.11 1.53 -18.31
C VAL A 86 19.18 2.76 -19.24
N GLY A 87 18.82 3.94 -18.73
CA GLY A 87 18.82 5.22 -19.46
C GLY A 87 20.17 5.91 -19.54
N GLY A 88 21.00 5.78 -18.50
CA GLY A 88 22.34 6.39 -18.37
C GLY A 88 23.47 5.58 -19.03
N ALA A 89 23.19 4.38 -19.54
CA ALA A 89 24.10 3.65 -20.41
C ALA A 89 24.09 4.27 -21.83
N GLN A 90 24.68 5.45 -21.98
CA GLN A 90 25.03 6.08 -23.25
C GLN A 90 26.54 6.30 -23.33
#